data_AF-A0ABC8D965-F1
#
_entry.id   AF-A0ABC8D965-F1
#
_cell.length_a   1.000
_cell.length_b   1.000
_cell.length_c   1.000
_cell.angle_alpha   90.00
_cell.angle_beta   90.00
_cell.angle_gamma   90.00
#
_symmetry.space_group_name_H-M   'P 1'
#
loop_
_entity.id
_entity.type
_entity.pdbx_description
1 polymer ?
#
loop_
_entity_poly.entity_id
_entity_poly.type
_entity_poly.pdbx_seq_one_letter_code
_entity_poly.pdbx_strand_id
1 'polypeptide(L)' 'MSELSQEQTCPYCDCTEEASFSNWDSDSDGIVTCTSCYKEYYSMPQYRFEGWQVEKICEECGHEESECHCEGEEK' A
#
# COMPACT_ATOMS: atom_id res chain seq x y z
N MET A 1 -6.08 18.32 -11.60
CA MET A 1 -5.44 17.11 -11.01
C MET A 1 -6.54 16.40 -10.27
N SER A 2 -6.87 15.16 -10.62
CA SER A 2 -7.87 14.39 -9.88
C SER A 2 -7.22 13.94 -8.57
N GLU A 3 -7.75 14.41 -7.45
CA GLU A 3 -7.33 13.97 -6.13
C GLU A 3 -7.78 12.51 -5.96
N LEU A 4 -6.83 11.63 -5.66
CA LEU A 4 -7.14 10.22 -5.40
C LEU A 4 -7.73 10.12 -3.98
N SER A 5 -8.92 9.54 -3.86
CA SER A 5 -9.54 9.27 -2.57
C SER A 5 -8.76 8.17 -1.84
N GLN A 6 -8.53 8.34 -0.54
CA GLN A 6 -8.02 7.27 0.32
C GLN A 6 -9.10 6.22 0.63
N GLU A 7 -10.37 6.58 0.41
CA GLU A 7 -11.54 5.74 0.66
C GLU A 7 -12.08 5.21 -0.66
N GLN A 8 -12.51 3.94 -0.66
CA GLN A 8 -13.09 3.30 -1.83
C GLN A 8 -14.59 3.60 -1.89
N THR A 9 -14.99 4.52 -2.77
CA THR A 9 -16.39 4.90 -2.96
C THR A 9 -16.96 4.23 -4.20
N CYS A 10 -18.10 3.54 -4.03
CA CYS A 10 -18.83 2.93 -5.13
C CYS A 10 -19.36 3.99 -6.11
N PRO A 11 -19.05 3.88 -7.40
CA PRO A 11 -19.45 4.86 -8.41
C PRO A 11 -20.95 4.83 -8.75
N TYR A 12 -21.72 3.88 -8.20
CA TYR A 12 -23.13 3.70 -8.53
C TYR A 12 -24.12 4.22 -7.48
N CYS A 13 -23.69 4.33 -6.23
CA CYS A 13 -24.55 4.73 -5.12
C CYS A 13 -23.85 5.59 -4.08
N ASP A 14 -22.60 5.98 -4.35
CA ASP A 14 -21.76 6.78 -3.46
C ASP A 14 -21.58 6.15 -2.07
N CYS A 15 -21.75 4.82 -1.97
CA CYS A 15 -21.43 4.02 -0.79
C CYS A 15 -19.91 4.05 -0.59
N THR A 16 -19.41 4.60 0.51
CA THR A 16 -18.00 4.43 0.89
C THR A 16 -17.87 3.10 1.62
N GLU A 17 -17.07 2.19 1.07
CA GLU A 17 -16.76 0.92 1.72
C GLU A 17 -15.80 1.15 2.90
N GLU A 18 -15.95 0.39 3.98
CA GLU A 18 -14.98 0.46 5.08
C GLU A 18 -13.60 -0.04 4.64
N ALA A 19 -12.54 0.43 5.28
CA ALA A 19 -11.16 0.07 4.93
C ALA A 19 -10.91 -1.45 4.92
N SER A 20 -11.63 -2.21 5.74
CA SER A 20 -11.62 -3.68 5.81
C SER A 20 -12.20 -4.38 4.57
N PHE A 21 -12.99 -3.68 3.75
CA PHE A 21 -13.54 -4.17 2.47
C PHE A 21 -12.90 -3.49 1.26
N SER A 22 -11.91 -2.62 1.50
CA SER A 22 -11.18 -1.94 0.43
C SER A 22 -10.16 -2.87 -0.22
N ASN A 23 -10.06 -2.78 -1.54
CA ASN A 23 -9.20 -3.64 -2.32
C ASN A 23 -7.76 -3.12 -2.33
N TRP A 24 -7.05 -3.34 -1.23
CA TRP A 24 -5.66 -2.89 -1.05
C TRP A 24 -4.62 -3.81 -1.68
N ASP A 25 -5.00 -5.04 -1.99
CA ASP A 25 -4.08 -6.06 -2.48
C ASP A 25 -3.77 -5.81 -3.96
N SER A 26 -2.49 -5.63 -4.28
CA SER A 26 -2.03 -5.41 -5.65
C SER A 26 -2.20 -6.65 -6.53
N ASP A 27 -2.33 -7.84 -5.94
CA ASP A 27 -2.57 -9.11 -6.63
C ASP A 27 -4.08 -9.40 -6.83
N SER A 28 -4.95 -8.48 -6.41
CA SER A 28 -6.39 -8.58 -6.68
C SER A 28 -6.72 -8.33 -8.16
N ASP A 29 -7.73 -9.04 -8.68
CA ASP A 29 -8.30 -8.80 -10.02
C ASP A 29 -8.97 -7.41 -10.17
N GLY A 30 -9.01 -6.62 -9.09
CA GLY A 30 -9.54 -5.26 -9.09
C GLY A 30 -11.06 -5.18 -8.97
N ILE A 31 -11.77 -6.31 -9.00
CA ILE A 31 -13.23 -6.37 -8.98
C ILE A 31 -13.73 -6.32 -7.54
N VAL A 32 -14.58 -5.35 -7.23
CA VAL A 32 -15.24 -5.21 -5.94
C VAL A 32 -16.75 -5.12 -6.10
N THR A 33 -17.48 -5.81 -5.24
CA THR A 33 -18.95 -5.75 -5.17
C THR A 33 -19.36 -4.76 -4.07
N CYS A 34 -20.04 -3.64 -4.39
CA CYS A 34 -20.52 -2.71 -3.34
C CYS A 34 -21.52 -3.44 -2.44
N THR A 35 -21.33 -3.31 -1.13
CA THR A 35 -22.14 -3.95 -0.10
C THR A 35 -23.55 -3.35 -0.01
N SER A 36 -23.72 -2.11 -0.46
CA SER A 36 -25.01 -1.41 -0.46
C SER A 36 -25.87 -1.70 -1.68
N CYS A 37 -25.32 -1.56 -2.90
CA CYS A 37 -26.09 -1.68 -4.14
C CYS A 37 -25.85 -2.98 -4.91
N TYR A 38 -24.95 -3.84 -4.43
CA TYR A 38 -24.59 -5.14 -5.02
C TYR A 38 -24.11 -5.08 -6.48
N LYS A 39 -23.64 -3.91 -6.93
CA LYS A 39 -23.03 -3.75 -8.25
C LYS A 39 -21.52 -3.91 -8.14
N GLU A 40 -20.96 -4.56 -9.14
CA GLU A 40 -19.52 -4.74 -9.28
C GLU A 40 -18.90 -3.49 -9.92
N TYR A 41 -17.78 -3.04 -9.39
CA TYR A 41 -16.97 -1.96 -9.94
C TYR A 41 -15.48 -2.31 -9.82
N TYR A 42 -14.66 -1.63 -10.62
CA TYR A 42 -13.22 -1.77 -10.55
C TYR A 42 -12.63 -0.78 -9.55
N SER A 43 -11.82 -1.29 -8.63
CA SER A 43 -11.01 -0.52 -7.70
C SER A 43 -9.62 -1.13 -7.63
N MET A 44 -8.60 -0.34 -8.00
CA MET A 44 -7.20 -0.73 -7.93
C MET A 44 -6.43 0.39 -7.24
N PRO A 45 -5.59 0.07 -6.24
CA PRO A 45 -4.74 1.05 -5.59
C PRO A 45 -3.78 1.66 -6.62
N GLN A 46 -3.57 2.97 -6.52
CA GLN A 46 -2.66 3.70 -7.39
C GLN A 46 -1.37 3.95 -6.63
N TYR A 47 -0.30 3.27 -7.03
CA TYR A 47 1.02 3.50 -6.46
C TYR A 47 1.83 4.44 -7.34
N ARG A 48 2.55 5.36 -6.71
CA ARG A 48 3.57 6.17 -7.37
C ARG A 48 4.93 5.65 -6.94
N PHE A 49 5.77 5.32 -7.92
CA PHE A 49 7.19 5.09 -7.66
C PHE A 49 7.86 6.43 -7.35
N GLU A 50 8.40 6.56 -6.13
CA GLU A 50 9.06 7.79 -5.68
C GLU A 50 10.60 7.72 -5.82
N GLY A 51 11.19 6.53 -5.82
CA GLY A 51 12.62 6.33 -5.89
C GLY A 51 13.08 5.08 -5.13
N TRP A 52 14.39 4.97 -4.95
CA TRP A 52 15.01 3.91 -4.14
C TRP A 52 15.57 4.51 -2.86
N GLN A 53 15.19 3.97 -1.70
CA GLN A 53 15.99 4.12 -0.49
C GLN A 53 17.09 3.06 -0.56
N VAL A 54 18.35 3.49 -0.60
CA VAL A 54 19.50 2.60 -0.73
C VAL A 54 20.33 2.72 0.53
N GLU A 55 20.52 1.59 1.21
CA GLU A 55 21.40 1.50 2.37
C GLU A 55 22.26 0.25 2.31
N LYS A 56 23.33 0.26 3.12
CA LYS A 56 24.21 -0.90 3.27
C LYS A 56 23.56 -1.91 4.20
N ILE A 57 23.97 -3.17 4.03
CA ILE A 57 23.69 -4.23 5.00
C ILE A 57 24.89 -4.31 5.92
N CYS A 58 24.67 -4.40 7.23
CA CYS A 58 25.72 -4.71 8.19
C CYS A 58 26.29 -6.10 7.90
N GLU A 59 27.61 -6.18 7.68
CA GLU A 59 28.28 -7.44 7.37
C GLU A 59 28.32 -8.43 8.54
N GLU A 60 28.04 -7.97 9.77
CA GLU A 60 28.11 -8.80 10.98
C GLU A 60 26.75 -9.40 11.34
N CYS A 61 25.70 -8.58 11.41
CA CYS A 61 24.36 -9.04 11.82
C CYS A 61 23.41 -9.27 10.65
N GLY A 62 23.74 -8.81 9.43
CA GLY A 62 22.90 -8.98 8.24
C GLY A 62 21.66 -8.09 8.22
N HIS A 63 21.52 -7.17 9.17
CA HIS A 63 20.44 -6.17 9.19
C HIS A 63 20.83 -4.92 8.37
N GLU A 64 19.82 -4.14 8.01
CA GLU A 64 19.97 -2.79 7.45
C GLU A 64 20.89 -1.93 8.33
N GLU A 65 21.79 -1.14 7.74
CA GLU A 65 22.75 -0.32 8.50
C GLU A 65 22.02 0.64 9.46
N SER A 66 20.83 1.11 9.11
CA SER A 66 19.98 1.95 9.96
C SER A 66 19.39 1.22 11.18
N GLU A 67 19.18 -0.09 11.10
CA GLU A 67 18.72 -0.95 12.21
C GLU A 67 19.86 -1.72 12.88
N CYS A 68 21.10 -1.46 12.45
CA CYS A 68 22.27 -2.10 13.02
C CYS A 68 22.56 -1.56 14.43
N HIS A 69 22.59 -2.46 15.40
CA HIS A 69 22.98 -2.17 16.78
C HIS A 69 24.30 -2.84 17.17
N CYS A 70 25.09 -3.31 16.20
CA CYS A 70 26.45 -3.75 16.45
C CYS A 70 27.23 -2.53 16.98
N GLU A 71 27.78 -2.63 18.20
CA GLU A 71 28.64 -1.61 18.76
C GLU A 71 29.85 -1.51 17.84
N GLY A 72 29.85 -0.50 16.96
CA GLY A 72 30.90 -0.33 15.97
C GLY A 72 32.24 -0.30 16.68
N GLU A 73 33.10 -1.28 16.40
CA GLU A 73 34.53 -1.10 16.67
C GLU A 73 34.99 0.00 15.69
N GLU A 74 35.00 1.25 16.16
CA GLU A 74 35.66 2.37 15.50
C GLU A 74 37.10 1.92 15.15
N LYS A 75 37.37 1.75 13.86
CA LYS A 75 38.72 1.45 13.34
C LYS A 75 39.56 2.70 13.22
#